data_AF-A0A957BX09-F1
#
_entry.id   AF-A0A957BX09-F1
#
_cell.length_a   1.000
_cell.length_b   1.000
_cell.length_c   1.000
_cell.angle_alpha   90.00
_cell.angle_beta   90.00
_cell.angle_gamma   90.00
#
_symmetry.space_group_name_H-M   'P 1'
#
loop_
_entity.id
_entity.type
_entity.pdbx_description
1 polymer ?
#
loop_
_entity_poly.entity_id
_entity_poly.type
_entity_poly.pdbx_seq_one_letter_code
_entity_poly.pdbx_strand_id
1 'polypeptide(L)'
;MSVEFTFRMIGMVICALLGARFGLDAATSVGLPADVSSLLFALIGVLFGLIMTPYLTVRPVRAISKTINSMPVEVVFMAIIGTLIGLLLGLLLAYPLSTLAQPLGGILPPAASVVLAYLGLTLFTVRSREFWAFLTDWLGIGRRRAFAGMGMERQLLLDTSVLIDGRIVDIAKTGFVGG
;
A
#
# COMPACT_ATOMS: atom_id res chain seq x y z
N MET A 1 14.67 -16.88 -15.40
CA MET A 1 14.97 -15.45 -15.66
C MET A 1 14.74 -14.68 -14.37
N SER A 2 15.77 -14.05 -13.79
CA SER A 2 15.61 -13.33 -12.52
C SER A 2 14.75 -12.08 -12.74
N VAL A 3 13.76 -11.85 -11.86
CA VAL A 3 12.88 -10.66 -11.90
C VAL A 3 13.70 -9.36 -11.97
N GLU A 4 14.87 -9.37 -11.34
CA GLU A 4 15.87 -8.28 -11.39
C GLU A 4 16.37 -7.94 -12.80
N PHE A 5 16.54 -8.96 -13.65
CA PHE A 5 16.99 -8.79 -15.02
C PHE A 5 15.90 -8.14 -15.89
N THR A 6 14.65 -8.58 -15.74
CA THR A 6 13.49 -8.00 -16.45
C THR A 6 13.32 -6.53 -16.11
N PHE A 7 13.37 -6.17 -14.82
CA PHE A 7 13.27 -4.77 -14.41
C PHE A 7 14.45 -3.92 -14.90
N ARG A 8 15.69 -4.44 -14.85
CA ARG A 8 16.86 -3.76 -15.44
C ARG A 8 16.69 -3.49 -16.93
N MET A 9 16.13 -4.45 -17.66
CA MET A 9 15.89 -4.28 -19.10
C MET A 9 14.84 -3.21 -19.38
N ILE A 10 13.74 -3.20 -18.62
CA ILE A 10 12.70 -2.17 -18.74
C ILE A 10 13.27 -0.79 -18.39
N GLY A 11 14.01 -0.67 -17.28
CA GLY A 11 14.61 0.61 -16.87
C GLY A 11 15.69 1.11 -17.84
N MET A 12 16.47 0.22 -18.45
CA MET A 12 17.40 0.58 -19.53
C MET A 12 16.66 1.21 -20.71
N VAL A 13 15.57 0.59 -21.18
CA VAL A 13 14.81 1.09 -22.33
C VAL A 13 14.18 2.45 -22.03
N ILE A 14 13.59 2.62 -20.83
CA ILE A 14 12.98 3.89 -20.42
C ILE A 14 14.03 5.00 -20.29
N CYS A 15 15.16 4.74 -19.62
CA CYS A 15 16.23 5.73 -19.48
C CYS A 15 16.93 6.04 -20.80
N ALA A 16 17.04 5.09 -21.72
CA ALA A 16 17.56 5.33 -23.07
C ALA A 16 16.65 6.28 -23.86
N LEU A 17 15.32 6.07 -23.80
CA LEU A 17 14.35 6.92 -24.47
C LEU A 17 14.30 8.33 -23.87
N LEU A 18 14.33 8.45 -22.55
CA LEU A 18 14.37 9.73 -21.86
C LEU A 18 15.70 10.47 -22.12
N GLY A 19 16.82 9.76 -22.09
CA GLY A 19 18.14 10.31 -22.41
C GLY A 19 18.22 10.80 -23.86
N ALA A 20 17.69 10.03 -24.82
CA ALA A 20 17.63 10.44 -26.23
C ALA A 20 16.81 11.73 -26.42
N ARG A 21 15.66 11.84 -25.73
CA ARG A 21 14.81 13.05 -25.75
C ARG A 21 15.53 14.25 -25.14
N PHE A 22 16.16 14.07 -23.99
CA PHE A 22 16.93 15.12 -23.34
C PHE A 22 18.12 15.58 -24.20
N GLY A 23 18.75 14.66 -24.94
CA GLY A 23 19.84 14.96 -25.87
C GLY A 23 19.43 15.72 -27.12
N LEU A 24 18.16 15.62 -27.56
CA LEU A 24 17.61 16.44 -28.65
C LEU A 24 17.40 17.89 -28.18
N ASP A 25 16.86 18.07 -26.98
CA ASP A 25 16.62 19.41 -26.41
C ASP A 25 17.94 20.10 -26.06
N ALA A 26 18.92 19.34 -25.55
CA ALA A 26 20.27 19.81 -25.25
C ALA A 26 21.16 19.97 -26.49
N ALA A 27 20.73 19.52 -27.68
CA ALA A 27 21.53 19.66 -28.90
C ALA A 27 21.85 21.13 -29.22
N THR A 28 20.87 22.01 -28.99
CA THR A 28 20.98 23.45 -29.24
C THR A 28 21.94 24.16 -28.28
N SER A 29 22.09 23.68 -27.05
CA SER A 29 23.02 24.25 -26.05
C SER A 29 24.44 23.70 -26.15
N VAL A 30 24.60 22.48 -26.69
CA VAL A 30 25.90 21.81 -26.85
C VAL A 30 26.56 22.10 -28.21
N GLY A 31 25.79 22.60 -29.20
CA GLY A 31 26.32 23.00 -30.50
C GLY A 31 26.71 21.84 -31.43
N LEU A 32 26.21 20.63 -31.15
CA LEU A 32 26.42 19.43 -31.94
C LEU A 32 25.19 19.10 -32.80
N PRO A 33 25.34 18.34 -33.91
CA PRO A 33 24.22 17.82 -34.68
C PRO A 33 23.28 16.99 -33.79
N ALA A 34 21.97 17.17 -33.96
CA ALA A 34 20.94 16.55 -33.12
C ALA A 34 21.03 15.00 -33.07
N ASP A 35 21.52 14.38 -34.14
CA ASP A 35 21.72 12.93 -34.21
C ASP A 35 22.87 12.46 -33.30
N VAL A 36 23.94 13.26 -33.17
CA VAL A 36 25.11 12.91 -32.37
C VAL A 36 24.84 13.18 -30.88
N SER A 37 24.18 14.28 -30.54
CA SER A 37 23.81 14.58 -29.15
C SER A 37 22.76 13.59 -28.63
N SER A 38 21.74 13.25 -29.42
CA SER A 38 20.73 12.26 -29.02
C SER A 38 21.34 10.88 -28.83
N LEU A 39 22.28 10.44 -29.68
CA LEU A 39 22.98 9.17 -29.52
C LEU A 39 23.86 9.15 -28.26
N LEU A 40 24.64 10.20 -28.00
CA LEU A 40 25.49 10.29 -26.81
C LEU A 40 24.68 10.29 -25.51
N PHE A 41 23.63 11.10 -25.43
CA PHE A 41 22.76 11.13 -24.25
C PHE A 41 21.91 9.86 -24.11
N ALA A 42 21.55 9.19 -25.20
CA ALA A 42 20.93 7.86 -25.14
C ALA A 42 21.89 6.82 -24.57
N LEU A 43 23.17 6.83 -24.97
CA LEU A 43 24.19 5.90 -24.50
C LEU A 43 24.52 6.12 -23.01
N ILE A 44 24.56 7.38 -22.57
CA ILE A 44 24.64 7.76 -21.16
C ILE A 44 23.38 7.30 -20.41
N GLY A 45 22.19 7.48 -20.99
CA GLY A 45 20.92 7.02 -20.43
C GLY A 45 20.83 5.50 -20.29
N VAL A 46 21.39 4.74 -21.23
CA VAL A 46 21.52 3.27 -21.15
C VAL A 46 22.43 2.88 -20.00
N LEU A 47 23.59 3.51 -19.87
CA LEU A 47 24.55 3.20 -18.80
C LEU A 47 23.98 3.56 -17.43
N PHE A 48 23.34 4.72 -17.32
CA PHE A 48 22.68 5.18 -16.11
C PHE A 48 21.49 4.29 -15.76
N GLY A 49 20.67 3.91 -16.75
CA GLY A 49 19.57 2.96 -16.59
C GLY A 49 20.06 1.61 -16.10
N LEU A 50 21.16 1.07 -16.63
CA LEU A 50 21.70 -0.23 -16.20
C LEU A 50 22.14 -0.23 -14.73
N ILE A 51 22.71 0.89 -14.25
CA ILE A 51 23.28 1.04 -12.91
C ILE A 51 22.23 1.49 -11.88
N MET A 52 21.36 2.44 -12.22
CA MET A 52 20.37 2.99 -11.29
C MET A 52 19.12 2.14 -11.15
N THR A 53 18.67 1.45 -12.20
CA THR A 53 17.44 0.63 -12.14
C THR A 53 17.41 -0.38 -10.98
N PRO A 54 18.47 -1.17 -10.70
CA PRO A 54 18.42 -2.12 -9.58
C PRO A 54 18.37 -1.42 -8.21
N TYR A 55 18.96 -0.23 -8.09
CA TYR A 55 18.97 0.54 -6.85
C TYR A 55 17.66 1.29 -6.61
N LEU A 56 17.05 1.82 -7.66
CA LEU A 56 15.82 2.60 -7.59
C LEU A 56 14.56 1.74 -7.57
N THR A 57 14.59 0.54 -8.17
CA THR A 57 13.41 -0.33 -8.27
C THR A 57 13.48 -1.48 -7.28
N VAL A 58 14.49 -2.34 -7.38
CA VAL A 58 14.43 -3.66 -6.72
C VAL A 58 14.65 -3.56 -5.21
N ARG A 59 15.66 -2.78 -4.78
CA ARG A 59 16.00 -2.62 -3.36
C ARG A 59 14.88 -1.98 -2.53
N PRO A 60 14.30 -0.82 -2.92
CA PRO A 60 13.23 -0.21 -2.15
C PRO A 60 11.95 -1.04 -2.21
N VAL A 61 11.60 -1.63 -3.36
CA VAL A 61 10.40 -2.48 -3.46
C VAL A 61 10.51 -3.70 -2.57
N ARG A 62 11.69 -4.36 -2.48
CA ARG A 62 11.90 -5.46 -1.53
C ARG A 62 11.81 -5.00 -0.07
N ALA A 63 12.35 -3.84 0.26
CA ALA A 63 12.27 -3.27 1.61
C ALA A 63 10.81 -2.95 2.00
N ILE A 64 10.08 -2.26 1.11
CA ILE A 64 8.67 -1.93 1.29
C ILE A 64 7.83 -3.21 1.40
N SER A 65 8.06 -4.19 0.51
CA SER A 65 7.33 -5.46 0.53
C SER A 65 7.57 -6.24 1.83
N LYS A 66 8.79 -6.25 2.36
CA LYS A 66 9.09 -6.87 3.66
C LYS A 66 8.34 -6.18 4.80
N THR A 67 8.31 -4.85 4.79
CA THR A 67 7.58 -4.05 5.78
C THR A 67 6.07 -4.30 5.68
N ILE A 68 5.48 -4.25 4.49
CA ILE A 68 4.05 -4.49 4.25
C ILE A 68 3.64 -5.91 4.67
N ASN A 69 4.45 -6.93 4.32
CA ASN A 69 4.15 -8.33 4.68
C ASN A 69 4.23 -8.58 6.20
N SER A 70 4.94 -7.75 6.94
CA SER A 70 4.99 -7.82 8.41
C SER A 70 3.85 -7.06 9.10
N MET A 71 3.08 -6.27 8.35
CA MET A 71 1.95 -5.51 8.87
C MET A 71 0.66 -6.33 8.85
N PRO A 72 -0.20 -6.21 9.88
CA PRO A 72 -1.55 -6.74 9.82
C PRO A 72 -2.33 -6.15 8.64
N VAL A 73 -3.21 -6.95 8.02
CA VAL A 73 -3.99 -6.54 6.84
C VAL A 73 -4.86 -5.33 7.13
N GLU A 74 -5.33 -5.20 8.37
CA GLU A 74 -6.12 -4.08 8.86
C GLU A 74 -5.36 -2.75 8.74
N VAL A 75 -4.05 -2.76 9.02
CA VAL A 75 -3.20 -1.57 8.93
C VAL A 75 -3.06 -1.13 7.48
N VAL A 76 -2.81 -2.07 6.56
CA VAL A 76 -2.67 -1.79 5.13
C VAL A 76 -3.97 -1.23 4.55
N PHE A 77 -5.10 -1.82 4.92
CA PHE A 77 -6.41 -1.35 4.45
C PHE A 77 -6.74 0.04 4.97
N MET A 78 -6.52 0.29 6.26
CA MET A 78 -6.72 1.61 6.87
C MET A 78 -5.75 2.66 6.31
N ALA A 79 -4.50 2.28 6.00
CA ALA A 79 -3.55 3.15 5.32
C ALA A 79 -4.07 3.63 3.97
N ILE A 80 -4.61 2.71 3.16
CA ILE A 80 -5.18 3.03 1.84
C ILE A 80 -6.37 3.98 1.98
N ILE A 81 -7.32 3.64 2.87
CA ILE A 81 -8.49 4.48 3.13
C ILE A 81 -8.09 5.87 3.63
N GLY A 82 -7.20 5.94 4.62
CA GLY A 82 -6.74 7.20 5.19
C GLY A 82 -6.03 8.07 4.16
N THR A 83 -5.20 7.48 3.30
CA THR A 83 -4.55 8.21 2.20
C THR A 83 -5.57 8.74 1.20
N LEU A 84 -6.57 7.92 0.84
CA LEU A 84 -7.61 8.31 -0.12
C LEU A 84 -8.49 9.43 0.43
N ILE A 85 -8.89 9.35 1.70
CA ILE A 85 -9.63 10.41 2.40
C ILE A 85 -8.76 11.68 2.50
N GLY A 86 -7.50 11.55 2.91
CA GLY A 86 -6.58 12.68 3.00
C GLY A 86 -6.36 13.38 1.65
N LEU A 87 -6.26 12.61 0.56
CA LEU A 87 -6.13 13.16 -0.78
C LEU A 87 -7.43 13.83 -1.26
N LEU A 88 -8.59 13.25 -0.96
CA LEU A 88 -9.89 13.87 -1.25
C LEU A 88 -10.05 15.21 -0.51
N LEU A 89 -9.71 15.25 0.77
CA LEU A 89 -9.69 16.49 1.55
C LEU A 89 -8.70 17.49 0.97
N GLY A 90 -7.51 17.00 0.57
CA GLY A 90 -6.50 17.78 -0.13
C GLY A 90 -6.98 18.39 -1.42
N LEU A 91 -7.71 17.62 -2.22
CA LEU A 91 -8.30 18.08 -3.47
C LEU A 91 -9.41 19.12 -3.22
N LEU A 92 -10.21 18.93 -2.17
CA LEU A 92 -11.24 19.90 -1.78
C LEU A 92 -10.61 21.22 -1.32
N LEU A 93 -9.48 21.15 -0.60
CA LEU A 93 -8.70 22.31 -0.18
C LEU A 93 -7.91 22.94 -1.32
N ALA A 94 -7.58 22.18 -2.37
CA ALA A 94 -6.80 22.65 -3.50
C ALA A 94 -7.51 23.79 -4.25
N TYR A 95 -8.84 23.75 -4.37
CA TYR A 95 -9.61 24.79 -5.04
C TYR A 95 -9.46 26.19 -4.41
N PRO A 96 -9.77 26.40 -3.11
CA PRO A 96 -9.58 27.72 -2.48
C PRO A 96 -8.09 28.11 -2.40
N LEU A 97 -7.16 27.14 -2.31
CA LEU A 97 -5.74 27.45 -2.34
C LEU A 97 -5.27 27.96 -3.72
N SER A 98 -5.91 27.49 -4.80
CA SER A 98 -5.57 27.89 -6.16
C SER A 98 -5.96 29.33 -6.50
N THR A 99 -6.90 29.91 -5.76
CA THR A 99 -7.34 31.31 -5.94
C THR A 99 -6.39 32.33 -5.32
N LEU A 100 -5.34 31.89 -4.61
CA LEU A 100 -4.32 32.80 -4.08
C LEU A 100 -3.46 33.38 -5.22
N ALA A 101 -2.92 34.58 -4.99
CA ALA A 101 -2.01 35.23 -5.92
C ALA A 101 -0.80 34.33 -6.26
N GLN A 102 -0.37 34.38 -7.51
CA GLN A 102 0.85 33.69 -7.94
C GLN A 102 2.08 34.28 -7.23
N PRO A 103 3.07 33.44 -6.87
CA PRO A 103 3.26 32.04 -7.23
C PRO A 103 2.59 31.02 -6.30
N LEU A 104 2.03 31.47 -5.17
CA LEU A 104 1.52 30.60 -4.11
C LEU A 104 0.34 29.74 -4.59
N GLY A 105 -0.56 30.29 -5.41
CA GLY A 105 -1.70 29.54 -5.98
C GLY A 105 -1.33 28.37 -6.89
N GLY A 106 -0.09 28.30 -7.41
CA GLY A 106 0.38 27.17 -8.22
C GLY A 106 1.01 26.03 -7.41
N ILE A 107 1.63 26.36 -6.27
CA ILE A 107 2.45 25.43 -5.49
C ILE A 107 1.69 24.91 -4.26
N LEU A 108 0.87 25.76 -3.63
CA LEU A 108 0.11 25.40 -2.43
C LEU A 108 -0.90 24.28 -2.67
N PRO A 109 -1.69 24.24 -3.76
CA PRO A 109 -2.67 23.17 -3.95
C PRO A 109 -2.06 21.76 -3.97
N PRO A 110 -1.00 21.45 -4.76
CA PRO A 110 -0.38 20.13 -4.70
C PRO A 110 0.40 19.91 -3.40
N ALA A 111 0.99 20.94 -2.79
CA ALA A 111 1.66 20.79 -1.50
C ALA A 111 0.66 20.39 -0.40
N ALA A 112 -0.50 21.05 -0.35
CA ALA A 112 -1.55 20.76 0.61
C ALA A 112 -2.13 19.36 0.43
N SER A 113 -2.31 18.89 -0.81
CA SER A 113 -2.80 17.54 -1.06
C SER A 113 -1.83 16.46 -0.60
N VAL A 114 -0.53 16.65 -0.82
CA VAL A 114 0.52 15.74 -0.32
C VAL A 114 0.55 15.74 1.22
N VAL A 115 0.51 16.91 1.85
CA VAL A 115 0.48 17.02 3.32
C VAL A 115 -0.76 16.33 3.89
N LEU A 116 -1.94 16.57 3.31
CA LEU A 116 -3.18 15.95 3.78
C LEU A 116 -3.23 14.44 3.51
N ALA A 117 -2.69 13.97 2.40
CA ALA A 117 -2.53 12.53 2.15
C ALA A 117 -1.63 11.88 3.19
N TYR A 118 -0.51 12.51 3.56
CA TYR A 118 0.40 12.03 4.60
C TYR A 118 -0.25 12.05 5.99
N LEU A 119 -0.99 13.11 6.33
CA LEU A 119 -1.74 13.18 7.58
C LEU A 119 -2.84 12.10 7.64
N GLY A 120 -3.57 11.89 6.55
CA GLY A 120 -4.56 10.82 6.45
C GLY A 120 -3.93 9.43 6.62
N LEU A 121 -2.81 9.17 5.95
CA LEU A 121 -2.04 7.94 6.11
C LEU A 121 -1.61 7.71 7.57
N THR A 122 -1.01 8.71 8.21
CA THR A 122 -0.48 8.59 9.58
C THR A 122 -1.59 8.43 10.61
N LEU A 123 -2.68 9.20 10.54
CA LEU A 123 -3.79 9.10 11.48
C LEU A 123 -4.49 7.74 11.44
N PHE A 124 -4.77 7.23 10.24
CA PHE A 124 -5.45 5.94 10.08
C PHE A 124 -4.54 4.74 10.35
N THR A 125 -3.23 4.86 10.16
CA THR A 125 -2.30 3.78 10.50
C THR A 125 -2.10 3.66 12.01
N VAL A 126 -1.94 4.77 12.73
CA VAL A 126 -1.72 4.79 14.19
C VAL A 126 -2.90 4.16 14.94
N ARG A 127 -4.14 4.45 14.53
CA ARG A 127 -5.36 3.91 15.16
C ARG A 127 -6.06 2.85 14.33
N SER A 128 -5.33 2.18 13.44
CA SER A 128 -5.86 1.18 12.50
C SER A 128 -6.72 0.10 13.15
N ARG A 129 -6.32 -0.40 14.33
CA ARG A 129 -7.07 -1.42 15.08
C ARG A 129 -8.44 -0.91 15.57
N GLU A 130 -8.50 0.31 16.10
CA GLU A 130 -9.74 0.93 16.58
C GLU A 130 -10.70 1.19 15.43
N PHE A 131 -10.20 1.78 14.34
CA PHE A 131 -11.00 2.02 13.13
C PHE A 131 -11.50 0.73 12.50
N TRP A 132 -10.68 -0.33 12.51
CA TRP A 132 -11.08 -1.63 11.99
C TRP A 132 -12.20 -2.27 12.82
N ALA A 133 -12.07 -2.25 14.14
CA ALA A 133 -13.12 -2.73 15.04
C ALA A 133 -14.44 -1.99 14.79
N PHE A 134 -14.41 -0.65 14.77
CA PHE A 134 -15.56 0.19 14.48
C PHE A 134 -16.18 -0.13 13.11
N LEU A 135 -15.36 -0.27 12.06
CA LEU A 135 -15.82 -0.60 10.71
C LEU A 135 -16.51 -1.97 10.67
N THR A 136 -15.92 -2.99 11.30
CA THR A 136 -16.50 -4.34 11.33
C THR A 136 -17.79 -4.43 12.14
N ASP A 137 -17.92 -3.63 13.19
CA ASP A 137 -19.15 -3.51 13.98
C ASP A 137 -20.24 -2.77 13.19
N TRP A 138 -19.88 -1.65 12.54
CA TRP A 138 -20.79 -0.88 11.71
C TRP A 138 -21.34 -1.67 10.52
N LEU A 139 -20.48 -2.46 9.87
CA LEU A 139 -20.87 -3.37 8.78
C LEU A 139 -21.60 -4.64 9.27
N GLY A 140 -21.77 -4.83 10.58
CA GLY A 140 -22.40 -6.02 11.16
C GLY A 140 -21.62 -7.33 10.96
N ILE A 141 -20.36 -7.24 10.49
CA ILE A 141 -19.47 -8.38 10.26
C ILE A 141 -18.97 -8.94 11.61
N GLY A 142 -18.77 -8.07 12.61
CA GLY A 142 -18.42 -8.46 13.99
C GLY A 142 -19.45 -9.40 14.62
N ARG A 143 -20.76 -9.15 14.41
CA ARG A 143 -21.84 -10.04 14.87
C ARG A 143 -21.85 -11.38 14.14
N ARG A 144 -21.52 -11.42 12.85
CA ARG A 144 -21.39 -12.70 12.11
C ARG A 144 -20.20 -13.53 12.57
N ARG A 145 -19.10 -12.92 13.02
CA ARG A 145 -17.97 -13.66 13.63
C ARG A 145 -18.34 -14.24 15.00
N ALA A 146 -19.12 -13.52 15.81
CA ALA A 146 -19.66 -14.07 17.05
C ALA A 146 -20.62 -15.25 16.81
N PHE A 147 -21.41 -15.22 15.73
CA PHE A 147 -22.27 -16.34 15.32
C PHE A 147 -21.53 -17.48 14.60
N ALA A 148 -20.50 -17.19 13.80
CA ALA A 148 -19.71 -18.19 13.08
C ALA A 148 -18.66 -18.87 13.97
N GLY A 149 -18.15 -18.18 15.00
CA GLY A 149 -17.30 -18.77 16.04
C GLY A 149 -18.07 -19.62 17.06
N MET A 150 -19.40 -19.49 17.11
CA MET A 150 -20.27 -20.33 17.95
C MET A 150 -20.35 -21.79 17.47
N GLY A 151 -19.89 -22.08 16.25
CA GLY A 151 -19.98 -23.40 15.64
C GLY A 151 -18.74 -24.28 15.74
N MET A 152 -17.60 -23.82 16.28
CA MET A 152 -16.36 -24.63 16.17
C MET A 152 -15.47 -24.75 17.40
N GLU A 153 -15.79 -24.15 18.55
CA GLU A 153 -15.10 -24.49 19.81
C GLU A 153 -16.04 -24.34 21.01
N ARG A 154 -17.05 -25.22 21.09
CA ARG A 154 -17.76 -25.39 22.36
C ARG A 154 -16.82 -26.16 23.30
N GLN A 155 -15.98 -25.44 24.04
CA GLN A 155 -15.19 -26.02 25.12
C GLN A 155 -16.14 -26.52 26.21
N LEU A 156 -16.30 -27.84 26.31
CA LEU A 156 -17.08 -28.47 27.37
C LEU A 156 -16.18 -28.64 28.60
N LEU A 157 -16.39 -27.82 29.62
CA LEU A 157 -15.78 -28.05 30.92
C LEU A 157 -16.59 -29.12 31.65
N LEU A 158 -15.96 -30.28 31.85
CA LEU A 158 -16.53 -31.44 32.50
C LEU A 158 -15.85 -31.65 33.85
N ASP A 159 -16.65 -31.83 34.90
CA ASP A 159 -16.14 -32.29 36.17
C ASP A 159 -15.79 -33.79 36.12
N THR A 160 -14.78 -34.19 36.88
CA THR A 160 -14.29 -35.58 36.96
C THR A 160 -15.37 -36.55 37.42
N SER A 161 -16.27 -36.10 38.30
CA SER A 161 -17.43 -36.87 38.79
C SER A 161 -18.36 -37.30 37.64
N VAL A 162 -18.65 -36.39 36.71
CA VAL A 162 -19.54 -36.61 35.55
C VAL A 162 -18.91 -37.60 34.56
N LEU A 163 -17.58 -37.63 34.48
CA LEU A 163 -16.83 -38.56 33.65
C LEU A 163 -16.83 -39.98 34.24
N ILE A 164 -16.65 -40.10 35.56
CA ILE A 164 -16.66 -41.39 36.28
C ILE A 164 -18.04 -42.03 36.27
N ASP A 165 -19.09 -41.23 36.48
CA ASP A 165 -20.49 -41.71 36.48
C ASP A 165 -21.03 -42.00 35.06
N GLY A 166 -20.28 -41.68 33.99
CA GLY A 166 -20.67 -41.95 32.61
C GLY A 166 -21.87 -41.13 32.09
N ARG A 167 -22.43 -40.22 32.90
CA ARG A 167 -23.64 -39.44 32.57
C ARG A 167 -23.48 -38.55 31.34
N ILE A 168 -22.26 -38.16 30.99
CA ILE A 168 -22.00 -37.38 29.77
C ILE A 168 -22.44 -38.12 28.50
N VAL A 169 -22.38 -39.46 28.50
CA VAL A 169 -22.79 -40.28 27.36
C VAL A 169 -24.31 -40.19 27.14
N ASP A 170 -25.08 -40.18 28.22
CA ASP A 170 -26.54 -40.07 28.13
C ASP A 170 -26.96 -38.66 27.69
N ILE A 171 -26.27 -37.63 28.17
CA ILE A 171 -26.48 -36.23 27.75
C ILE A 171 -26.05 -36.00 26.29
N ALA A 172 -25.04 -36.72 25.80
CA ALA A 172 -24.65 -36.69 24.39
C ALA A 172 -25.71 -37.36 23.50
N LYS A 173 -26.29 -38.49 23.93
CA LYS A 173 -27.34 -39.20 23.19
C LYS A 173 -28.64 -38.40 23.05
N THR A 174 -28.93 -37.48 23.98
CA THR A 174 -30.09 -36.57 23.85
C THR A 174 -29.86 -35.44 22.85
N GLY A 175 -28.66 -35.35 22.24
CA GLY A 175 -28.31 -34.28 21.31
C GLY A 175 -28.08 -32.93 21.97
N PHE A 176 -28.03 -32.89 23.31
CA PHE A 176 -27.82 -31.65 24.07
C PHE A 176 -26.35 -31.18 24.03
N VAL A 177 -25.42 -32.14 23.88
CA VAL A 177 -23.97 -31.91 23.78
C VAL A 177 -23.45 -32.58 22.52
N GLY A 178 -23.00 -31.78 21.54
CA GLY A 178 -22.45 -32.27 20.27
C GLY A 178 -23.51 -32.48 19.18
N GLY A 179 -24.12 -31.37 18.73
CA GLY A 179 -24.81 -31.35 17.44
C GLY A 179 -23.85 -31.45 16.28
#